data_AF-A0A1W9PKV0-F1
#
_entry.id   AF-A0A1W9PKV0-F1
#
_cell.length_a   1.000
_cell.length_b   1.000
_cell.length_c   1.000
_cell.angle_alpha   90.00
_cell.angle_beta   90.00
_cell.angle_gamma   90.00
#
_symmetry.space_group_name_H-M   'P 1'
#
loop_
_entity.id
_entity.type
_entity.pdbx_description
1 polymer ?
#
loop_
_entity_poly.entity_id
_entity_poly.type
_entity_poly.pdbx_seq_one_letter_code
_entity_poly.pdbx_strand_id
1 'polypeptide(L)' 'LGVNKGTYDPQTHSLRFILTDKHGDSLLVTYRGVKPANFDNATSVVVIGKYDSGVFKAKKLLLKCPSKYKDRTL' A
#
# COMPACT_ATOMS: atom_id res chain seq x y z
N LEU A 1 -4.79 5.65 4.46
CA LEU A 1 -5.03 5.74 3.00
C LEU A 1 -5.55 4.40 2.55
N GLY A 2 -6.63 4.40 1.75
CA GLY A 2 -7.11 3.19 1.10
C GLY A 2 -6.09 2.72 0.08
N VAL A 3 -6.04 1.41 -0.17
CA VAL A 3 -5.13 0.79 -1.13
C VAL A 3 -5.94 0.05 -2.19
N ASN A 4 -5.68 0.36 -3.46
CA ASN A 4 -6.25 -0.38 -4.58
C ASN A 4 -5.36 -1.59 -4.92
N LYS A 5 -5.93 -2.60 -5.59
CA LYS A 5 -5.15 -3.76 -6.08
C LYS A 5 -3.97 -3.25 -6.92
N GLY A 6 -2.76 -3.62 -6.52
CA GLY A 6 -1.51 -3.20 -7.17
C GLY A 6 -1.03 -4.20 -8.21
N THR A 7 -0.26 -3.71 -9.18
CA THR A 7 0.44 -4.55 -10.17
C THR A 7 1.82 -4.90 -9.65
N TYR A 8 2.15 -6.20 -9.61
CA TYR A 8 3.47 -6.70 -9.24
C TYR A 8 4.20 -7.25 -10.46
N ASP A 9 5.43 -6.78 -10.66
CA ASP A 9 6.36 -7.30 -11.66
C ASP A 9 7.40 -8.19 -10.94
N PRO A 10 7.39 -9.51 -11.20
CA PRO A 10 8.32 -10.44 -10.59
C PRO A 10 9.74 -10.35 -11.17
N GLN A 11 9.94 -9.78 -12.37
CA GLN A 11 11.28 -9.62 -12.94
C GLN A 11 12.05 -8.50 -12.25
N THR A 12 11.36 -7.38 -11.96
CA THR A 12 11.96 -6.21 -11.32
C THR A 12 11.74 -6.16 -9.81
N HIS A 13 11.01 -7.14 -9.25
CA HIS A 13 10.52 -7.14 -7.88
C HIS A 13 9.90 -5.78 -7.51
N SER A 14 8.95 -5.33 -8.33
CA SER A 14 8.37 -4.00 -8.18
C SER A 14 6.85 -4.09 -8.05
N LEU A 15 6.32 -3.50 -6.99
CA LEU A 15 4.89 -3.36 -6.76
C LEU A 15 4.47 -1.90 -7.01
N ARG A 16 3.49 -1.69 -7.87
CA ARG A 16 2.90 -0.38 -8.16
C ARG A 16 1.43 -0.36 -7.77
N PHE A 17 1.00 0.66 -7.04
CA PHE A 17 -0.38 0.80 -6.58
C PHE A 17 -0.76 2.27 -6.35
N ILE A 18 -2.06 2.53 -6.31
CA ILE A 18 -2.62 3.85 -5.98
C ILE A 18 -3.02 3.87 -4.50
N LEU A 19 -2.57 4.91 -3.80
CA LEU A 19 -3.16 5.32 -2.54
C LEU A 19 -4.24 6.34 -2.80
N THR A 20 -5.37 6.19 -2.13
CA THR A 20 -6.44 7.19 -2.13
C THR A 20 -6.67 7.67 -0.70
N ASP A 21 -6.77 8.98 -0.52
CA ASP A 21 -7.08 9.58 0.77
C ASP A 21 -8.60 9.68 1.01
N LYS A 22 -9.00 10.32 2.12
CA LYS A 22 -10.41 10.46 2.49
C LYS A 22 -11.17 11.49 1.64
N HIS A 23 -10.44 12.37 0.94
CA HIS A 23 -10.99 13.40 0.06
C HIS A 23 -11.09 12.90 -1.40
N GLY A 24 -10.51 11.73 -1.70
CA GLY A 24 -10.49 11.13 -3.04
C GLY A 24 -9.19 11.40 -3.79
N ASP A 25 -8.26 12.16 -3.19
CA ASP A 25 -6.97 12.46 -3.80
C ASP A 25 -6.13 11.19 -3.92
N SER A 26 -5.49 11.03 -5.07
CA SER A 26 -4.80 9.80 -5.43
C SER A 26 -3.31 10.01 -5.68
N LEU A 27 -2.50 9.08 -5.18
CA LEU A 27 -1.04 9.12 -5.28
C LEU A 27 -0.51 7.79 -5.80
N LEU A 28 0.28 7.83 -6.87
CA LEU A 28 0.97 6.65 -7.39
C LEU A 28 2.15 6.30 -6.48
N VAL A 29 2.18 5.06 -6.03
CA VAL A 29 3.25 4.48 -5.23
C VAL A 29 3.98 3.42 -6.02
N THR A 30 5.31 3.43 -5.96
CA THR A 30 6.16 2.34 -6.42
C THR A 30 7.00 1.83 -5.26
N TYR A 31 6.91 0.53 -4.99
CA TYR A 31 7.69 -0.17 -3.98
C TYR A 31 8.63 -1.17 -4.65
N ARG A 32 9.93 -1.05 -4.40
CA ARG A 32 10.93 -2.02 -4.86
C ARG A 32 11.18 -3.04 -3.76
N GLY A 33 10.75 -4.27 -4.00
CA GLY A 33 10.83 -5.40 -3.11
C GLY A 33 9.74 -6.42 -3.43
N VAL A 34 9.84 -7.58 -2.80
CA VAL A 34 8.82 -8.62 -2.90
C VAL A 34 7.48 -8.09 -2.41
N LYS A 35 6.41 -8.27 -3.19
CA LYS A 35 5.05 -7.94 -2.77
C LYS A 35 4.73 -8.66 -1.45
N PRO A 36 4.34 -7.96 -0.37
CA PRO A 36 3.96 -8.62 0.88
C PRO A 36 2.79 -9.59 0.66
N ALA A 37 2.86 -10.78 1.24
CA ALA A 37 1.86 -11.84 1.03
C ALA A 37 0.43 -11.41 1.40
N ASN A 38 0.27 -10.55 2.41
CA ASN A 38 -1.01 -10.04 2.87
C ASN A 38 -1.42 -8.70 2.23
N PHE A 39 -0.73 -8.24 1.19
CA PHE A 39 -1.02 -6.95 0.55
C PHE A 39 -2.46 -6.87 0.04
N ASP A 40 -2.95 -7.92 -0.63
CA ASP A 40 -4.30 -7.93 -1.23
C ASP A 40 -5.42 -7.97 -0.18
N ASN A 41 -5.11 -8.32 1.06
CA ASN A 41 -6.05 -8.40 2.19
C ASN A 41 -6.00 -7.16 3.10
N ALA A 42 -5.09 -6.22 2.82
CA ALA A 42 -4.94 -5.01 3.63
C ALA A 42 -6.06 -4.02 3.30
N THR A 43 -6.70 -3.46 4.33
CA THR A 43 -7.69 -2.38 4.14
C THR A 43 -7.05 -1.02 4.12
N SER A 44 -5.87 -0.89 4.73
CA SER A 44 -5.07 0.32 4.67
C SER A 44 -3.58 0.00 4.76
N VAL A 45 -2.78 0.92 4.25
CA VAL A 45 -1.32 0.81 4.27
C VAL A 45 -0.70 2.13 4.71
N VAL A 46 0.40 2.03 5.44
CA VAL A 46 1.32 3.15 5.67
C VAL A 46 2.53 2.94 4.77
N VAL A 47 2.85 3.96 3.97
CA VAL A 47 3.95 3.95 3.02
C VAL A 47 5.03 4.89 3.54
N ILE A 48 6.27 4.40 3.63
CA ILE A 48 7.43 5.18 4.10
C ILE A 48 8.45 5.21 2.97
N GLY A 49 8.88 6.42 2.60
CA GLY A 49 9.74 6.61 1.43
C GLY A 49 9.90 8.08 1.07
N LYS A 50 10.19 8.33 -0.22
CA LYS A 50 10.40 9.67 -0.76
C LYS A 50 9.41 9.94 -1.89
N TYR A 51 8.86 11.14 -1.91
CA TYR A 51 8.10 11.64 -3.05
C TYR A 51 9.05 12.31 -4.03
N ASP A 52 8.92 11.98 -5.31
CA ASP A 52 9.72 12.54 -6.38
C ASP A 52 8.93 12.51 -7.68
N SER A 53 8.81 13.66 -8.34
CA SER A 53 8.28 13.78 -9.70
C SER A 53 6.92 13.10 -9.91
N GLY A 54 5.95 13.33 -9.02
CA GLY A 54 4.61 12.76 -9.14
C GLY A 54 4.44 11.34 -8.60
N VAL A 55 5.54 10.69 -8.17
CA VAL A 55 5.52 9.29 -7.70
C VAL A 55 6.11 9.18 -6.30
N PHE A 56 5.44 8.43 -5.44
CA PHE A 56 5.97 8.08 -4.13
C PHE A 56 6.79 6.79 -4.23
N LYS A 57 8.11 6.90 -4.07
CA LYS A 57 9.04 5.77 -4.05
C LYS A 57 9.11 5.21 -2.63
N ALA A 58 8.40 4.11 -2.40
CA ALA A 58 8.31 3.44 -1.12
C ALA A 58 9.54 2.58 -0.83
N LYS A 59 10.09 2.72 0.38
CA LYS A 59 11.14 1.85 0.94
C LYS A 59 10.56 0.81 1.91
N LYS A 60 9.41 1.12 2.55
CA LYS A 60 8.76 0.23 3.50
C LYS A 60 7.24 0.37 3.42
N LEU A 61 6.55 -0.77 3.55
CA LEU A 61 5.10 -0.85 3.64
C LEU A 61 4.73 -1.44 5.01
N LEU A 62 3.78 -0.80 5.71
CA LEU A 62 3.16 -1.34 6.91
C LEU A 62 1.67 -1.56 6.62
N LEU A 63 1.29 -2.82 6.47
CA LEU A 63 -0.08 -3.21 6.13
C LEU A 63 -0.93 -3.31 7.39
N LYS A 64 -2.15 -2.79 7.31
CA LYS A 64 -3.16 -2.89 8.36
C LYS A 64 -4.34 -3.71 7.83
N CYS A 65 -4.66 -4.76 8.57
CA CYS A 65 -5.84 -5.57 8.33
C CYS A 65 -6.95 -5.19 9.33
N PRO A 66 -8.22 -5.31 8.96
CA PRO A 66 -9.35 -4.98 9.83
C PRO A 66 -9.47 -5.95 11.02
N SER A 67 -8.98 -7.20 10.86
CA SER A 67 -9.07 -8.24 11.88
C SER A 67 -8.35 -7.92 13.19
N LYS A 68 -7.31 -7.08 13.18
CA LYS A 68 -6.58 -6.68 14.39
C LYS A 68 -7.42 -5.76 15.30
N TYR A 69 -8.39 -5.04 14.74
CA TYR A 69 -9.26 -4.08 15.45
C TYR A 69 -10.70 -4.57 15.57
N LYS A 70 -10.97 -5.86 15.31
CA LYS A 70 -12.23 -6.45 15.76
C LYS A 70 -12.16 -6.56 17.29
N ASP A 71 -12.43 -5.45 17.96
CA ASP A 71 -12.89 -5.49 19.34
C ASP A 71 -14.11 -6.40 19.37
N ARG A 72 -14.08 -7.36 20.30
CA ARG A 72 -15.23 -8.19 20.63
C ARG A 72 -16.27 -7.27 21.25
N THR A 73 -17.13 -6.67 20.44
CA THR A 73 -18.43 -6.23 20.91
C THR A 73 -19.28 -7.48 21.05
N LEU A 74 -19.38 -7.98 22.29
CA LEU A 74 -20.50 -8.81 22.71
C LEU A 74 -21.74 -7.91 22.84
#